data_AF-A0A969LQU6-F1
#
_entry.id   AF-A0A969LQU6-F1
#
_cell.length_a   1.000
_cell.length_b   1.000
_cell.length_c   1.000
_cell.angle_alpha   90.00
_cell.angle_beta   90.00
_cell.angle_gamma   90.00
#
_symmetry.space_group_name_H-M   'P 1'
#
loop_
_entity.id
_entity.type
_entity.pdbx_description
1 polymer ?
#
loop_
_entity_poly.entity_id
_entity_poly.type
_entity_poly.pdbx_seq_one_letter_code
_entity_poly.pdbx_strand_id
1 'polypeptide(L)'
;MAITARKDWDRLTNAVATGNVVTGVNTLSGNTGKDVAGVAPNKVTKIQSGGTTLAVPAAGVDIFGDNGILHINPDGSYTYTRLQVEVVDVPAGATDVFTYTYADKNGATSTATLTIEVLPETVAVADSKGVHKGTAFDDFIDGSDYQLYPTSGIMTIDGGGGQDKVVGSDQNASHLFGGAGNDWLIGDFGGDLFEGGAGADRIEGGGSTDTAIYTSSKSAVTVDLTNNANNHGGDAEGDLLFDIDNLIGSAFNDTLKGDSDNNKLEGGKGNDTLISGDGDDELFGQAGNDSLFGGLNLDTPRRRRGRRHA
;
A
#
# COMPACT_ATOMS: atom_id res chain seq x y z
N MET A 1 -23.24 12.29 34.47
CA MET A 1 -22.47 11.05 34.27
C MET A 1 -21.35 11.40 33.31
N ALA A 2 -20.14 11.55 33.84
CA ALA A 2 -18.95 11.88 33.06
C ALA A 2 -18.40 10.58 32.49
N ILE A 3 -18.19 10.51 31.17
CA ILE A 3 -17.32 9.51 30.56
C ILE A 3 -16.01 10.22 30.29
N THR A 4 -15.06 9.93 31.18
CA THR A 4 -13.63 10.12 30.98
C THR A 4 -13.16 9.04 30.02
N ALA A 5 -12.68 9.41 28.84
CA ALA A 5 -11.77 8.58 28.07
C ALA A 5 -10.42 9.29 28.03
N ARG A 6 -9.39 8.56 28.47
CA ARG A 6 -8.02 9.06 28.65
C ARG A 6 -7.40 9.37 27.29
N LYS A 7 -6.65 10.46 27.30
CA LYS A 7 -5.69 10.88 26.29
C LYS A 7 -4.31 10.33 26.66
N ASP A 8 -3.45 10.23 25.66
CA ASP A 8 -1.99 10.01 25.70
C ASP A 8 -1.64 8.51 25.70
N TRP A 9 -0.86 7.95 24.77
CA TRP A 9 0.45 8.32 24.20
C TRP A 9 0.63 7.53 22.87
N ASP A 10 1.53 7.79 21.92
CA ASP A 10 2.38 8.90 21.47
C ASP A 10 3.18 8.30 20.27
N ARG A 11 3.39 9.09 19.20
CA ARG A 11 4.37 8.89 18.08
C ARG A 11 4.19 7.75 17.07
N LEU A 12 3.57 8.10 15.94
CA LEU A 12 4.30 8.09 14.66
C LEU A 12 4.13 9.45 14.00
N THR A 13 5.11 10.31 14.23
CA THR A 13 5.36 11.52 13.44
C THR A 13 5.85 11.13 12.06
N ASN A 14 5.37 11.85 11.04
CA ASN A 14 5.78 11.82 9.63
C ASN A 14 5.25 10.65 8.78
N ALA A 15 3.96 10.67 8.49
CA ALA A 15 3.52 10.37 7.12
C ALA A 15 3.19 11.71 6.46
N VAL A 16 4.19 12.28 5.78
CA VAL A 16 3.92 13.29 4.77
C VAL A 16 3.18 12.55 3.66
N ALA A 17 1.85 12.64 3.66
CA ALA A 17 1.03 12.19 2.54
C ALA A 17 1.21 13.20 1.38
N THR A 18 2.36 13.16 0.73
CA THR A 18 2.52 13.73 -0.61
C THR A 18 1.88 12.77 -1.59
N GLY A 19 0.60 12.98 -1.88
CA GLY A 19 -0.11 12.14 -2.85
C GLY A 19 -1.42 12.70 -3.36
N ASN A 20 -2.30 13.22 -2.49
CA ASN A 20 -3.69 13.49 -2.89
C ASN A 20 -4.15 14.94 -2.71
N VAL A 21 -3.24 15.91 -2.86
CA VAL A 21 -3.65 17.31 -3.01
C VAL A 21 -3.97 17.55 -4.48
N VAL A 22 -5.26 17.55 -4.83
CA VAL A 22 -5.68 18.17 -6.10
C VAL A 22 -5.42 19.66 -5.97
N THR A 23 -4.24 20.11 -6.38
CA THR A 23 -3.91 21.54 -6.51
C THR A 23 -4.52 22.04 -7.81
N GLY A 24 -5.81 22.37 -7.77
CA GLY A 24 -6.46 23.03 -8.90
C GLY A 24 -6.04 24.50 -8.97
N VAL A 25 -5.12 24.85 -9.86
CA VAL A 25 -4.97 26.25 -10.34
C VAL A 25 -5.92 26.46 -11.52
N ASN A 26 -7.21 26.19 -11.33
CA ASN A 26 -8.23 26.63 -12.27
C ASN A 26 -8.84 27.90 -11.70
N THR A 27 -8.63 29.01 -12.39
CA THR A 27 -9.42 30.23 -12.16
C THR A 27 -10.89 29.85 -12.30
N LEU A 28 -11.60 29.84 -11.17
CA LEU A 28 -13.03 29.56 -11.10
C LEU A 28 -13.77 30.68 -11.85
N SER A 29 -14.06 30.46 -13.14
CA SER A 29 -14.78 31.43 -13.97
C SER A 29 -16.28 31.15 -13.91
N GLY A 30 -17.02 32.09 -13.32
CA GLY A 30 -18.48 32.06 -13.32
C GLY A 30 -19.02 32.45 -14.69
N ASN A 31 -19.66 31.52 -15.39
CA ASN A 31 -20.42 31.83 -16.59
C ASN A 31 -21.78 32.44 -16.21
N THR A 32 -21.79 33.70 -15.77
CA THR A 32 -22.97 34.56 -15.85
C THR A 32 -22.56 35.86 -16.50
N GLY A 33 -23.10 36.15 -17.69
CA GLY A 33 -22.77 37.31 -18.52
C GLY A 33 -23.14 38.69 -17.91
N LYS A 34 -22.58 39.01 -16.74
CA LYS A 34 -22.60 40.33 -16.10
C LYS A 34 -21.25 40.74 -15.49
N ASP A 35 -20.17 40.04 -15.80
CA ASP A 35 -18.84 40.60 -15.53
C ASP A 35 -18.59 41.78 -16.47
N VAL A 36 -18.45 42.96 -15.90
CA VAL A 36 -17.84 44.10 -16.58
C VAL A 36 -16.39 43.71 -16.82
N ALA A 37 -16.03 43.46 -18.08
CA ALA A 37 -14.67 43.13 -18.48
C ALA A 37 -13.66 44.10 -17.84
N GLY A 38 -12.67 43.57 -17.10
CA GLY A 38 -11.41 44.27 -16.83
C GLY A 38 -11.06 44.67 -15.39
N VAL A 39 -11.61 44.06 -14.33
CA VAL A 39 -11.13 44.37 -12.96
C VAL A 39 -10.92 43.10 -12.13
N ALA A 40 -9.65 42.81 -11.82
CA ALA A 40 -9.29 41.87 -10.77
C ALA A 40 -9.28 42.55 -9.38
N PRO A 41 -9.55 41.82 -8.27
CA PRO A 41 -10.14 40.48 -8.20
C PRO A 41 -11.51 40.47 -7.52
N ASN A 42 -12.45 39.77 -8.15
CA ASN A 42 -13.60 39.19 -7.46
C ASN A 42 -13.05 38.26 -6.37
N LYS A 43 -13.46 38.44 -5.11
CA LYS A 43 -12.98 37.61 -3.99
C LYS A 43 -14.02 36.57 -3.61
N VAL A 44 -13.57 35.37 -3.25
CA VAL A 44 -14.43 34.43 -2.52
C VAL A 44 -14.69 35.02 -1.13
N THR A 45 -15.96 35.19 -0.78
CA THR A 45 -16.38 35.83 0.48
C THR A 45 -17.09 34.87 1.41
N LYS A 46 -17.69 33.80 0.87
CA LYS A 46 -18.38 32.77 1.64
C LYS A 46 -18.18 31.39 1.02
N ILE A 47 -18.19 30.38 1.86
CA ILE A 47 -18.18 28.96 1.49
C ILE A 47 -19.24 28.21 2.31
N GLN A 48 -19.92 27.26 1.68
CA GLN A 48 -20.99 26.47 2.29
C GLN A 48 -20.83 24.99 1.97
N SER A 49 -21.08 24.14 2.99
CA SER A 49 -21.15 22.68 2.92
C SER A 49 -22.17 22.17 3.95
N GLY A 50 -23.00 21.19 3.61
CA GLY A 50 -23.91 20.53 4.57
C GLY A 50 -24.83 21.47 5.38
N GLY A 51 -25.18 22.64 4.83
CA GLY A 51 -25.96 23.68 5.52
C GLY A 51 -25.16 24.65 6.40
N THR A 52 -23.87 24.39 6.62
CA THR A 52 -22.95 25.29 7.33
C THR A 52 -22.40 26.33 6.36
N THR A 53 -22.47 27.62 6.70
CA THR A 53 -21.90 28.72 5.90
C THR A 53 -20.82 29.44 6.70
N LEU A 54 -19.63 29.57 6.12
CA LEU A 54 -18.49 30.29 6.69
C LEU A 54 -18.12 31.49 5.82
N ALA A 55 -17.68 32.58 6.46
CA ALA A 55 -17.02 33.67 5.76
C ALA A 55 -15.57 33.28 5.44
N VAL A 56 -15.05 33.74 4.29
CA VAL A 56 -13.66 33.48 3.88
C VAL A 56 -12.78 34.70 4.26
N PRO A 57 -11.95 34.61 5.32
CA PRO A 57 -11.07 35.69 5.74
C PRO A 57 -9.78 35.71 4.88
N ALA A 58 -8.93 36.71 5.10
CA ALA A 58 -7.70 36.89 4.32
C ALA A 58 -6.75 35.67 4.31
N ALA A 59 -6.79 34.84 5.36
CA ALA A 59 -5.96 33.65 5.52
C ALA A 59 -6.60 32.36 4.93
N GLY A 60 -7.76 32.47 4.29
CA GLY A 60 -8.56 31.31 3.90
C GLY A 60 -9.33 30.70 5.07
N VAL A 61 -10.14 29.68 4.80
CA VAL A 61 -10.93 28.97 5.80
C VAL A 61 -11.07 27.50 5.44
N ASP A 62 -11.08 26.65 6.45
CA ASP A 62 -11.40 25.23 6.33
C ASP A 62 -12.90 25.02 6.48
N ILE A 63 -13.47 24.20 5.62
CA ILE A 63 -14.83 23.71 5.74
C ILE A 63 -14.86 22.19 5.54
N PHE A 64 -15.64 21.51 6.38
CA PHE A 64 -15.80 20.07 6.32
C PHE A 64 -16.83 19.70 5.23
N GLY A 65 -16.42 18.81 4.33
CA GLY A 65 -17.32 17.97 3.55
C GLY A 65 -17.61 16.66 4.28
N ASP A 66 -18.33 15.76 3.61
CA ASP A 66 -18.66 14.45 4.16
C ASP A 66 -17.43 13.52 4.15
N ASN A 67 -16.50 13.74 3.22
CA ASN A 67 -15.35 12.86 2.95
C ASN A 67 -13.98 13.53 3.21
N GLY A 68 -13.95 14.85 3.42
CA GLY A 68 -12.70 15.59 3.58
C GLY A 68 -12.88 17.02 4.04
N ILE A 69 -11.76 17.74 4.09
CA ILE A 69 -11.68 19.14 4.48
C ILE A 69 -11.23 19.96 3.28
N LEU A 70 -12.03 20.94 2.87
CA LEU A 70 -11.65 21.94 1.88
C LEU A 70 -11.12 23.18 2.58
N HIS A 71 -9.85 23.51 2.34
CA HIS A 71 -9.30 24.83 2.62
C HIS A 71 -9.48 25.72 1.39
N ILE A 72 -10.14 26.87 1.51
CA ILE A 72 -10.33 27.81 0.41
C ILE A 72 -9.82 29.21 0.75
N ASN A 73 -9.08 29.81 -0.18
CA ASN A 73 -8.53 31.15 -0.07
C ASN A 73 -9.43 32.21 -0.75
N PRO A 74 -9.32 33.49 -0.37
CA PRO A 74 -10.07 34.58 -1.00
C PRO A 74 -9.83 34.77 -2.49
N ASP A 75 -8.68 34.31 -3.01
CA ASP A 75 -8.33 34.35 -4.43
C ASP A 75 -8.91 33.18 -5.24
N GLY A 76 -9.64 32.27 -4.57
CA GLY A 76 -10.26 31.10 -5.17
C GLY A 76 -9.34 29.87 -5.25
N SER A 77 -8.07 29.97 -4.84
CA SER A 77 -7.23 28.79 -4.68
C SER A 77 -7.72 27.94 -3.52
N TYR A 78 -7.54 26.62 -3.62
CA TYR A 78 -7.97 25.69 -2.58
C TYR A 78 -7.06 24.48 -2.47
N THR A 79 -7.08 23.85 -1.30
CA THR A 79 -6.55 22.50 -1.07
C THR A 79 -7.64 21.65 -0.47
N TYR A 80 -7.70 20.39 -0.86
CA TYR A 80 -8.62 19.42 -0.28
C TYR A 80 -7.81 18.31 0.38
N THR A 81 -8.12 18.02 1.64
CA THR A 81 -7.49 16.97 2.44
C THR A 81 -8.54 15.95 2.81
N ARG A 82 -8.40 14.71 2.34
CA ARG A 82 -9.32 13.62 2.71
C ARG A 82 -9.26 13.37 4.21
N LEU A 83 -10.42 13.14 4.83
CA LEU A 83 -10.48 12.63 6.20
C LEU A 83 -10.17 11.13 6.13
N GLN A 84 -8.97 10.75 6.54
CA GLN A 84 -8.64 9.33 6.73
C GLN A 84 -9.32 8.88 8.02
N VAL A 85 -10.55 8.38 7.91
CA VAL A 85 -11.11 7.52 8.95
C VAL A 85 -10.59 6.13 8.64
N GLU A 86 -9.74 5.64 9.54
CA GLU A 86 -9.34 4.24 9.62
C GLU A 86 -10.63 3.39 9.55
N VAL A 87 -10.82 2.68 8.44
CA VAL A 87 -11.92 1.71 8.19
C VAL A 87 -13.32 2.28 7.91
N VAL A 88 -13.47 3.19 6.94
CA VAL A 88 -14.77 3.34 6.24
C VAL A 88 -14.57 3.36 4.74
N ASP A 89 -15.08 2.32 4.06
CA ASP A 89 -15.22 2.27 2.61
C ASP A 89 -15.88 3.55 2.12
N VAL A 90 -15.15 4.37 1.36
CA VAL A 90 -15.74 5.51 0.67
C VAL A 90 -16.55 4.92 -0.49
N PRO A 91 -17.88 5.10 -0.54
CA PRO A 91 -18.69 4.54 -1.61
C PRO A 91 -18.19 5.03 -2.98
N ALA A 92 -18.19 4.16 -3.98
CA ALA A 92 -17.85 4.55 -5.35
C ALA A 92 -18.70 5.75 -5.80
N GLY A 93 -18.02 6.81 -6.26
CA GLY A 93 -18.68 8.07 -6.65
C GLY A 93 -19.09 8.96 -5.47
N ALA A 94 -18.49 8.80 -4.28
CA ALA A 94 -18.65 9.75 -3.20
C ALA A 94 -18.20 11.15 -3.66
N THR A 95 -19.00 12.15 -3.35
CA THR A 95 -18.70 13.53 -3.70
C THR A 95 -18.86 14.43 -2.50
N ASP A 96 -17.92 15.35 -2.31
CA ASP A 96 -18.16 16.54 -1.49
C ASP A 96 -18.59 17.70 -2.38
N VAL A 97 -19.73 18.32 -2.03
CA VAL A 97 -20.29 19.44 -2.80
C VAL A 97 -20.24 20.70 -1.95
N PHE A 98 -19.47 21.67 -2.41
CA PHE A 98 -19.33 22.97 -1.78
C PHE A 98 -19.97 24.06 -2.63
N THR A 99 -20.61 25.05 -2.02
CA THR A 99 -21.09 26.26 -2.72
C THR A 99 -20.31 27.46 -2.24
N TYR A 100 -19.68 28.21 -3.14
CA TYR A 100 -18.92 29.41 -2.82
C TYR A 100 -19.58 30.66 -3.40
N THR A 101 -19.46 31.77 -2.69
CA THR A 101 -19.92 33.10 -3.13
C THR A 101 -18.74 33.98 -3.47
N TYR A 102 -18.70 34.51 -4.69
CA TYR A 102 -17.78 35.56 -5.08
C TYR A 102 -18.46 36.93 -5.02
N ALA A 103 -17.71 37.94 -4.63
CA ALA A 103 -18.16 39.34 -4.62
C ALA A 103 -17.25 40.19 -5.51
N ASP A 104 -17.85 41.07 -6.29
CA ASP A 104 -17.12 42.14 -6.98
C ASP A 104 -16.73 43.25 -5.98
N LYS A 105 -15.91 44.20 -6.46
CA LYS A 105 -15.49 45.36 -5.66
C LYS A 105 -16.64 46.27 -5.20
N ASN A 106 -17.82 46.16 -5.83
CA ASN A 106 -19.00 46.96 -5.53
C ASN A 106 -19.98 46.21 -4.61
N GLY A 107 -19.65 44.99 -4.18
CA GLY A 107 -20.47 44.15 -3.30
C GLY A 107 -21.54 43.34 -4.02
N ALA A 108 -21.58 43.33 -5.36
CA ALA A 108 -22.45 42.43 -6.10
C ALA A 108 -21.92 41.00 -5.97
N THR A 109 -22.80 40.05 -5.65
CA THR A 109 -22.41 38.67 -5.38
C THR A 109 -23.02 37.69 -6.37
N SER A 110 -22.31 36.59 -6.63
CA SER A 110 -22.85 35.43 -7.31
C SER A 110 -22.27 34.15 -6.72
N THR A 111 -22.93 33.02 -6.97
CA THR A 111 -22.64 31.73 -6.34
C THR A 111 -22.35 30.67 -7.38
N ALA A 112 -21.42 29.77 -7.06
CA ALA A 112 -21.10 28.61 -7.88
C ALA A 112 -20.80 27.39 -7.01
N THR A 113 -20.86 26.21 -7.63
CA THR A 113 -20.66 24.92 -6.96
C THR A 113 -19.29 24.36 -7.32
N LEU A 114 -18.58 23.84 -6.33
CA LEU A 114 -17.39 23.02 -6.46
C LEU A 114 -17.75 21.61 -6.02
N THR A 115 -17.73 20.66 -6.95
CA THR A 115 -17.90 19.24 -6.66
C THR A 115 -16.52 18.60 -6.66
N ILE A 116 -16.12 18.05 -5.52
CA ILE A 116 -14.94 17.20 -5.39
C ILE A 116 -15.43 15.76 -5.46
N GLU A 117 -15.04 15.07 -6.52
CA GLU A 117 -15.21 13.62 -6.62
C GLU A 117 -14.11 12.97 -5.78
N VAL A 118 -14.52 12.22 -4.76
CA VAL A 118 -13.62 11.42 -3.94
C VAL A 118 -13.62 10.04 -4.56
N LEU A 119 -12.54 9.75 -5.30
CA LEU A 119 -12.34 8.42 -5.83
C LEU A 119 -12.15 7.47 -4.63
N PRO A 120 -12.84 6.32 -4.61
CA PRO A 120 -12.52 5.29 -3.64
C PRO A 120 -11.04 4.91 -3.82
N GLU A 121 -10.33 4.61 -2.72
CA GLU A 121 -9.26 3.61 -2.85
C GLU A 121 -9.94 2.36 -3.39
N THR A 122 -9.47 1.84 -4.51
CA THR A 122 -10.16 0.79 -5.23
C THR A 122 -10.17 -0.47 -4.36
N VAL A 123 -11.32 -0.73 -3.71
CA VAL A 123 -11.57 -1.97 -2.99
C VAL A 123 -11.82 -3.05 -4.05
N ALA A 124 -10.90 -4.01 -4.15
CA ALA A 124 -11.00 -5.11 -5.09
C ALA A 124 -12.32 -5.90 -4.89
N VAL A 125 -13.00 -6.20 -6.00
CA VAL A 125 -14.23 -7.00 -6.01
C VAL A 125 -13.84 -8.45 -5.77
N ALA A 126 -14.29 -9.04 -4.66
CA ALA A 126 -14.16 -10.48 -4.40
C ALA A 126 -14.67 -11.28 -5.61
N ASP A 127 -13.80 -12.07 -6.24
CA ASP A 127 -14.25 -13.01 -7.25
C ASP A 127 -14.81 -14.29 -6.59
N SER A 128 -15.75 -14.94 -7.25
CA SER A 128 -16.41 -16.17 -6.77
C SER A 128 -15.46 -17.39 -6.60
N LYS A 129 -14.15 -17.21 -6.76
CA LYS A 129 -13.13 -18.27 -6.64
C LYS A 129 -12.21 -18.07 -5.42
N GLY A 130 -12.46 -17.08 -4.57
CA GLY A 130 -11.62 -16.81 -3.40
C GLY A 130 -10.28 -16.18 -3.76
N VAL A 131 -10.17 -15.59 -4.97
CA VAL A 131 -9.04 -14.76 -5.37
C VAL A 131 -9.50 -13.30 -5.38
N HIS A 132 -8.88 -12.48 -4.55
CA HIS A 132 -9.10 -11.03 -4.57
C HIS A 132 -8.10 -10.44 -5.55
N LYS A 133 -8.57 -9.90 -6.67
CA LYS A 133 -7.71 -9.28 -7.69
C LYS A 133 -7.94 -7.79 -7.71
N GLY A 134 -6.88 -7.05 -7.46
CA GLY A 134 -6.78 -5.63 -7.72
C GLY A 134 -6.70 -5.32 -9.21
N THR A 135 -6.45 -4.05 -9.49
CA THR A 135 -6.58 -3.37 -10.74
C THR A 135 -5.19 -3.01 -11.27
N ALA A 136 -5.06 -1.89 -11.97
CA ALA A 136 -3.78 -1.36 -12.44
C ALA A 136 -3.49 -0.01 -11.77
N PHE A 137 -4.19 0.28 -10.68
CA PHE A 137 -4.08 1.47 -9.85
C PHE A 137 -3.86 1.04 -8.42
N ASP A 138 -3.30 1.95 -7.62
CA ASP A 138 -3.09 1.78 -6.18
C ASP A 138 -4.39 1.30 -5.48
N ASP A 139 -4.35 0.06 -4.99
CA ASP A 139 -5.46 -0.62 -4.33
C ASP A 139 -5.22 -0.83 -2.84
N PHE A 140 -6.31 -0.86 -2.07
CA PHE A 140 -6.30 -1.42 -0.72
C PHE A 140 -7.15 -2.68 -0.70
N ILE A 141 -6.51 -3.82 -0.46
CA ILE A 141 -7.16 -5.13 -0.46
C ILE A 141 -7.00 -5.75 0.93
N ASP A 142 -8.13 -5.93 1.62
CA ASP A 142 -8.16 -6.47 2.98
C ASP A 142 -8.84 -7.83 3.02
N GLY A 143 -8.07 -8.87 3.37
CA GLY A 143 -8.52 -10.25 3.54
C GLY A 143 -9.01 -10.60 4.95
N SER A 144 -9.09 -9.62 5.87
CA SER A 144 -9.49 -9.85 7.27
C SER A 144 -11.00 -9.84 7.54
N ASP A 145 -11.85 -9.50 6.56
CA ASP A 145 -13.32 -9.56 6.68
C ASP A 145 -13.89 -10.99 6.77
N TYR A 146 -13.82 -11.55 7.97
CA TYR A 146 -14.24 -12.88 8.45
C TYR A 146 -15.56 -13.49 7.90
N GLN A 147 -16.42 -12.74 7.21
CA GLN A 147 -17.73 -13.23 6.75
C GLN A 147 -17.75 -13.89 5.36
N LEU A 148 -16.65 -13.86 4.59
CA LEU A 148 -16.63 -14.35 3.19
C LEU A 148 -15.57 -15.40 2.87
N TYR A 149 -14.74 -15.80 3.84
CA TYR A 149 -13.55 -16.60 3.56
C TYR A 149 -13.70 -18.07 3.92
N PRO A 150 -13.07 -18.97 3.16
CA PRO A 150 -13.14 -20.39 3.46
C PRO A 150 -12.54 -20.63 4.85
N THR A 151 -13.29 -21.28 5.73
CA THR A 151 -12.84 -21.70 7.08
C THR A 151 -11.71 -22.74 7.05
N SER A 152 -11.13 -22.99 5.87
CA SER A 152 -10.02 -23.90 5.59
C SER A 152 -9.48 -23.63 4.18
N GLY A 153 -8.18 -23.40 4.04
CA GLY A 153 -7.52 -23.21 2.74
C GLY A 153 -6.57 -22.02 2.75
N ILE A 154 -5.73 -21.92 1.71
CA ILE A 154 -4.88 -20.74 1.50
C ILE A 154 -5.73 -19.68 0.77
N MET A 155 -5.83 -18.49 1.33
CA MET A 155 -6.46 -17.34 0.66
C MET A 155 -5.50 -16.79 -0.40
N THR A 156 -5.98 -16.42 -1.59
CA THR A 156 -5.10 -15.78 -2.59
C THR A 156 -5.53 -14.33 -2.83
N ILE A 157 -4.59 -13.40 -2.72
CA ILE A 157 -4.83 -11.97 -2.82
C ILE A 157 -3.77 -11.38 -3.75
N ASP A 158 -4.18 -10.60 -4.73
CA ASP A 158 -3.34 -10.13 -5.83
C ASP A 158 -3.60 -8.64 -6.04
N GLY A 159 -2.61 -7.79 -5.72
CA GLY A 159 -2.67 -6.32 -5.86
C GLY A 159 -2.78 -5.87 -7.30
N GLY A 160 -2.10 -6.57 -8.21
CA GLY A 160 -2.16 -6.30 -9.64
C GLY A 160 -1.06 -5.33 -10.06
N GLY A 161 -1.36 -4.05 -10.17
CA GLY A 161 -0.33 -3.05 -10.44
C GLY A 161 -0.74 -1.69 -9.93
N GLY A 162 0.22 -0.80 -9.73
CA GLY A 162 0.04 0.33 -8.83
C GLY A 162 0.86 0.09 -7.57
N GLN A 163 0.82 1.03 -6.63
CA GLN A 163 1.37 0.83 -5.29
C GLN A 163 0.25 0.36 -4.38
N ASP A 164 0.23 -0.93 -4.08
CA ASP A 164 -0.90 -1.57 -3.41
C ASP A 164 -0.62 -1.82 -1.94
N LYS A 165 -1.67 -1.81 -1.12
CA LYS A 165 -1.61 -2.35 0.24
C LYS A 165 -2.51 -3.57 0.31
N VAL A 166 -1.90 -4.72 0.58
CA VAL A 166 -2.55 -6.04 0.57
C VAL A 166 -2.41 -6.67 1.96
N VAL A 167 -3.55 -7.03 2.55
CA VAL A 167 -3.62 -7.62 3.90
C VAL A 167 -4.20 -9.03 3.81
N GLY A 168 -3.50 -9.98 4.42
CA GLY A 168 -3.85 -11.38 4.53
C GLY A 168 -5.02 -11.62 5.47
N SER A 169 -5.29 -12.88 5.78
CA SER A 169 -6.36 -13.23 6.71
C SER A 169 -5.86 -13.21 8.16
N ASP A 170 -6.77 -12.96 9.10
CA ASP A 170 -6.45 -12.93 10.53
C ASP A 170 -6.34 -14.31 11.20
N GLN A 171 -6.47 -15.41 10.44
CA GLN A 171 -6.63 -16.77 10.97
C GLN A 171 -5.98 -17.88 10.16
N ASN A 172 -5.85 -17.73 8.85
CA ASN A 172 -5.40 -18.76 7.92
C ASN A 172 -4.23 -18.25 7.08
N ALA A 173 -3.44 -19.21 6.58
CA ALA A 173 -2.44 -18.92 5.57
C ALA A 173 -3.03 -18.22 4.34
N SER A 174 -2.27 -17.29 3.81
CA SER A 174 -2.56 -16.43 2.68
C SER A 174 -1.43 -16.56 1.67
N HIS A 175 -1.74 -16.28 0.41
CA HIS A 175 -0.78 -16.09 -0.66
C HIS A 175 -1.04 -14.70 -1.23
N LEU A 176 -0.13 -13.78 -0.91
CA LEU A 176 -0.21 -12.38 -1.26
C LEU A 176 0.71 -12.08 -2.43
N PHE A 177 0.16 -11.47 -3.47
CA PHE A 177 0.90 -10.93 -4.60
C PHE A 177 0.77 -9.41 -4.57
N GLY A 178 1.89 -8.68 -4.61
CA GLY A 178 1.88 -7.23 -4.81
C GLY A 178 1.63 -6.89 -6.27
N GLY A 179 2.53 -7.35 -7.12
CA GLY A 179 2.40 -7.24 -8.57
C GLY A 179 3.40 -6.26 -9.14
N ALA A 180 2.98 -5.06 -9.53
CA ALA A 180 3.85 -4.08 -10.14
C ALA A 180 3.70 -2.70 -9.51
N GLY A 181 4.74 -2.20 -8.87
CA GLY A 181 4.79 -0.97 -8.11
C GLY A 181 5.45 -1.24 -6.76
N ASN A 182 5.47 -0.24 -5.88
CA ASN A 182 6.02 -0.42 -4.53
C ASN A 182 4.87 -0.80 -3.61
N ASP A 183 4.78 -2.06 -3.24
CA ASP A 183 3.63 -2.63 -2.56
C ASP A 183 3.89 -2.79 -1.05
N TRP A 184 2.82 -2.87 -0.27
CA TRP A 184 2.85 -3.19 1.15
C TRP A 184 2.00 -4.43 1.41
N LEU A 185 2.67 -5.57 1.64
CA LEU A 185 2.05 -6.85 1.94
C LEU A 185 2.12 -7.15 3.44
N ILE A 186 0.99 -7.56 4.03
CA ILE A 186 0.86 -7.89 5.45
C ILE A 186 0.20 -9.27 5.58
N GLY A 187 0.87 -10.23 6.20
CA GLY A 187 0.32 -11.58 6.42
C GLY A 187 -0.66 -11.70 7.58
N ASP A 188 -0.39 -10.96 8.66
CA ASP A 188 -1.02 -11.09 9.98
C ASP A 188 -0.78 -12.45 10.65
N PHE A 189 -1.72 -13.39 10.53
CA PHE A 189 -1.64 -14.70 11.17
C PHE A 189 -1.72 -15.83 10.14
N GLY A 190 -0.95 -16.88 10.36
CA GLY A 190 -0.90 -18.03 9.46
C GLY A 190 0.47 -18.10 8.80
N GLY A 191 0.81 -19.25 8.21
CA GLY A 191 2.05 -19.37 7.45
C GLY A 191 1.84 -18.87 6.04
N ASP A 192 2.18 -17.60 5.81
CA ASP A 192 1.85 -16.88 4.60
C ASP A 192 2.95 -17.00 3.52
N LEU A 193 2.51 -16.86 2.27
CA LEU A 193 3.36 -16.81 1.09
C LEU A 193 3.29 -15.41 0.48
N PHE A 194 4.44 -14.82 0.19
CA PHE A 194 4.54 -13.47 -0.36
C PHE A 194 5.30 -13.44 -1.68
N GLU A 195 4.67 -12.90 -2.72
CA GLU A 195 5.31 -12.52 -3.98
C GLU A 195 5.16 -11.00 -4.15
N GLY A 196 6.17 -10.22 -3.74
CA GLY A 196 6.16 -8.75 -3.88
C GLY A 196 5.98 -8.33 -5.34
N GLY A 197 6.91 -8.77 -6.19
CA GLY A 197 6.86 -8.53 -7.62
C GLY A 197 7.80 -7.40 -8.03
N ALA A 198 7.37 -6.54 -8.94
CA ALA A 198 8.23 -5.52 -9.50
C ALA A 198 8.12 -4.20 -8.74
N GLY A 199 9.12 -3.84 -7.95
CA GLY A 199 9.22 -2.55 -7.27
C GLY A 199 10.05 -2.71 -6.01
N ALA A 200 10.04 -1.70 -5.15
CA ALA A 200 10.64 -1.77 -3.83
C ALA A 200 9.54 -2.02 -2.81
N ASP A 201 9.36 -3.29 -2.44
CA ASP A 201 8.19 -3.72 -1.67
C ASP A 201 8.46 -3.73 -0.17
N ARG A 202 7.40 -3.60 0.62
CA ARG A 202 7.42 -3.78 2.07
C ARG A 202 6.60 -5.01 2.43
N ILE A 203 7.27 -6.04 2.93
CA ILE A 203 6.66 -7.33 3.25
C ILE A 203 6.75 -7.57 4.75
N GLU A 204 5.61 -7.80 5.38
CA GLU A 204 5.49 -8.14 6.80
C GLU A 204 4.79 -9.49 6.95
N GLY A 205 5.54 -10.51 7.36
CA GLY A 205 4.97 -11.84 7.62
C GLY A 205 3.99 -11.84 8.79
N GLY A 206 4.37 -11.16 9.86
CA GLY A 206 3.60 -11.15 11.10
C GLY A 206 3.97 -12.36 11.95
N GLY A 207 2.97 -13.16 12.35
CA GLY A 207 3.24 -14.33 13.15
C GLY A 207 2.89 -15.62 12.43
N SER A 208 3.88 -16.44 12.08
CA SER A 208 3.89 -17.90 12.18
C SER A 208 5.14 -18.43 11.49
N THR A 209 5.04 -18.85 10.23
CA THR A 209 6.17 -19.35 9.44
C THR A 209 5.95 -18.90 8.03
N ASP A 210 6.57 -17.78 7.69
CA ASP A 210 6.25 -16.97 6.54
C ASP A 210 7.34 -17.12 5.47
N THR A 211 6.95 -17.02 4.20
CA THR A 211 7.86 -17.28 3.07
C THR A 211 7.79 -16.17 2.05
N ALA A 212 8.92 -15.49 1.81
CA ALA A 212 9.08 -14.62 0.66
C ALA A 212 9.55 -15.41 -0.58
N ILE A 213 8.90 -15.17 -1.71
CA ILE A 213 9.01 -15.96 -2.93
C ILE A 213 9.40 -15.05 -4.10
N TYR A 214 10.48 -15.40 -4.79
CA TYR A 214 11.02 -14.65 -5.94
C TYR A 214 10.99 -15.47 -7.24
N THR A 215 10.17 -16.51 -7.31
CA THR A 215 10.15 -17.45 -8.44
C THR A 215 9.72 -16.83 -9.77
N SER A 216 8.99 -15.72 -9.71
CA SER A 216 8.53 -14.93 -10.86
C SER A 216 9.56 -13.89 -11.34
N SER A 217 10.63 -13.66 -10.57
CA SER A 217 11.69 -12.71 -10.89
C SER A 217 12.38 -13.05 -12.21
N LYS A 218 12.59 -12.00 -13.01
CA LYS A 218 13.23 -12.08 -14.34
C LYS A 218 14.75 -11.96 -14.28
N SER A 219 15.33 -11.89 -13.08
CA SER A 219 16.77 -11.77 -12.85
C SER A 219 17.12 -12.41 -11.51
N ALA A 220 18.41 -12.63 -11.28
CA ALA A 220 18.90 -13.10 -9.99
C ALA A 220 18.55 -12.11 -8.87
N VAL A 221 18.19 -12.66 -7.71
CA VAL A 221 17.88 -11.90 -6.51
C VAL A 221 18.97 -12.10 -5.45
N THR A 222 19.25 -11.04 -4.70
CA THR A 222 20.01 -11.12 -3.44
C THR A 222 19.08 -10.70 -2.32
N VAL A 223 18.84 -11.60 -1.37
CA VAL A 223 17.90 -11.39 -0.26
C VAL A 223 18.58 -11.77 1.06
N ASP A 224 18.51 -10.90 2.06
CA ASP A 224 19.15 -11.03 3.38
C ASP A 224 18.16 -10.65 4.48
N LEU A 225 17.64 -11.67 5.19
CA LEU A 225 16.68 -11.49 6.28
C LEU A 225 17.25 -10.71 7.47
N THR A 226 18.57 -10.60 7.60
CA THR A 226 19.19 -9.85 8.71
C THR A 226 19.41 -8.37 8.43
N ASN A 227 19.37 -7.96 7.17
CA ASN A 227 19.66 -6.58 6.78
C ASN A 227 19.03 -6.23 5.42
N ASN A 228 17.87 -5.59 5.48
CA ASN A 228 17.13 -5.15 4.28
C ASN A 228 17.92 -4.25 3.32
N ALA A 229 18.96 -3.53 3.79
CA ALA A 229 19.80 -2.73 2.90
C ALA A 229 20.62 -3.56 1.90
N ASN A 230 20.70 -4.88 2.11
CA ASN A 230 21.37 -5.81 1.20
C ASN A 230 20.43 -6.41 0.15
N ASN A 231 19.12 -6.17 0.23
CA ASN A 231 18.15 -6.73 -0.72
C ASN A 231 18.24 -5.97 -2.05
N HIS A 232 18.57 -6.69 -3.12
CA HIS A 232 18.70 -6.09 -4.45
C HIS A 232 18.59 -7.12 -5.58
N GLY A 233 18.37 -6.62 -6.80
CA GLY A 233 18.35 -7.41 -8.03
C GLY A 233 16.99 -8.02 -8.33
N GLY A 234 16.57 -7.92 -9.59
CA GLY A 234 15.28 -8.45 -10.05
C GLY A 234 14.12 -7.88 -9.24
N ASP A 235 13.23 -8.77 -8.82
CA ASP A 235 12.06 -8.45 -8.00
C ASP A 235 12.41 -8.23 -6.52
N ALA A 236 13.68 -8.35 -6.10
CA ALA A 236 14.12 -8.03 -4.74
C ALA A 236 14.71 -6.61 -4.60
N GLU A 237 14.64 -5.78 -5.65
CA GLU A 237 15.29 -4.47 -5.70
C GLU A 237 14.64 -3.45 -4.76
N GLY A 238 15.26 -3.26 -3.59
CA GLY A 238 14.81 -2.29 -2.60
C GLY A 238 13.78 -2.83 -1.61
N ASP A 239 13.51 -4.13 -1.65
CA ASP A 239 12.56 -4.79 -0.75
C ASP A 239 12.98 -4.69 0.72
N LEU A 240 11.98 -4.49 1.57
CA LEU A 240 12.10 -4.51 3.02
C LEU A 240 11.26 -5.68 3.57
N LEU A 241 11.94 -6.70 4.08
CA LEU A 241 11.33 -7.90 4.64
C LEU A 241 11.37 -7.83 6.16
N PHE A 242 10.24 -8.11 6.80
CA PHE A 242 10.07 -8.15 8.24
C PHE A 242 9.31 -9.40 8.64
N ASP A 243 9.78 -10.07 9.69
CA ASP A 243 9.15 -11.28 10.23
C ASP A 243 8.93 -12.36 9.13
N ILE A 244 9.96 -12.61 8.32
CA ILE A 244 9.96 -13.65 7.28
C ILE A 244 10.93 -14.74 7.69
N ASP A 245 10.47 -15.99 7.71
CA ASP A 245 11.28 -17.13 8.16
C ASP A 245 11.98 -17.86 7.02
N ASN A 246 11.44 -17.78 5.79
CA ASN A 246 11.87 -18.61 4.67
C ASN A 246 11.99 -17.82 3.38
N LEU A 247 12.88 -18.29 2.51
CA LEU A 247 13.12 -17.70 1.19
C LEU A 247 13.06 -18.75 0.09
N ILE A 248 12.40 -18.39 -1.01
CA ILE A 248 12.46 -19.12 -2.29
C ILE A 248 13.01 -18.18 -3.36
N GLY A 249 14.11 -18.57 -3.98
CA GLY A 249 14.78 -17.84 -5.05
C GLY A 249 14.09 -17.91 -6.40
N SER A 250 14.76 -17.34 -7.39
CA SER A 250 14.34 -17.22 -8.77
C SER A 250 14.78 -18.45 -9.61
N ALA A 251 14.78 -18.27 -10.93
CA ALA A 251 15.33 -19.25 -11.87
C ALA A 251 16.78 -18.94 -12.30
N PHE A 252 17.44 -17.99 -11.62
CA PHE A 252 18.77 -17.47 -11.92
C PHE A 252 19.72 -17.72 -10.75
N ASN A 253 20.97 -17.25 -10.86
CA ASN A 253 21.98 -17.50 -9.82
C ASN A 253 21.74 -16.60 -8.60
N ASP A 254 21.00 -17.10 -7.62
CA ASP A 254 20.54 -16.29 -6.49
C ASP A 254 21.51 -16.31 -5.31
N THR A 255 21.41 -15.29 -4.45
CA THR A 255 22.06 -15.27 -3.14
C THR A 255 21.00 -15.07 -2.06
N LEU A 256 20.73 -16.12 -1.29
CA LEU A 256 19.72 -16.09 -0.23
C LEU A 256 20.42 -16.26 1.12
N LYS A 257 20.12 -15.33 2.04
CA LYS A 257 20.64 -15.34 3.39
C LYS A 257 19.53 -15.33 4.43
N GLY A 258 19.51 -16.38 5.25
CA GLY A 258 18.65 -16.48 6.42
C GLY A 258 19.15 -15.63 7.58
N ASP A 259 18.52 -15.79 8.73
CA ASP A 259 18.79 -15.06 9.96
C ASP A 259 19.29 -15.97 11.09
N SER A 260 18.89 -15.71 12.33
CA SER A 260 19.32 -16.50 13.49
C SER A 260 18.30 -17.55 13.92
N ASP A 261 17.11 -17.52 13.32
CA ASP A 261 16.05 -18.48 13.56
C ASP A 261 16.16 -19.66 12.58
N ASN A 262 15.29 -20.66 12.70
CA ASN A 262 15.33 -21.81 11.81
C ASN A 262 14.78 -21.42 10.44
N ASN A 263 15.62 -21.36 9.41
CA ASN A 263 15.18 -20.98 8.07
C ASN A 263 15.12 -22.18 7.12
N LYS A 264 14.20 -22.12 6.17
CA LYS A 264 14.22 -22.93 4.94
C LYS A 264 14.55 -22.04 3.76
N LEU A 265 15.68 -22.34 3.11
CA LEU A 265 16.13 -21.63 1.91
C LEU A 265 16.08 -22.54 0.69
N GLU A 266 15.39 -22.12 -0.36
CA GLU A 266 15.30 -22.81 -1.64
C GLU A 266 15.86 -21.95 -2.78
N GLY A 267 16.99 -22.35 -3.38
CA GLY A 267 17.68 -21.57 -4.41
C GLY A 267 16.96 -21.52 -5.76
N GLY A 268 16.25 -22.59 -6.12
CA GLY A 268 15.52 -22.67 -7.40
C GLY A 268 16.34 -23.27 -8.53
N LYS A 269 16.48 -22.55 -9.65
CA LYS A 269 17.37 -22.98 -10.74
C LYS A 269 18.52 -22.00 -10.80
N GLY A 270 19.69 -22.44 -11.22
CA GLY A 270 20.86 -21.56 -11.27
C GLY A 270 21.96 -22.11 -10.40
N ASN A 271 23.09 -21.43 -10.35
CA ASN A 271 24.14 -21.75 -9.40
C ASN A 271 23.98 -20.84 -8.20
N ASP A 272 23.32 -21.34 -7.17
CA ASP A 272 22.86 -20.50 -6.06
C ASP A 272 23.85 -20.47 -4.91
N THR A 273 23.80 -19.39 -4.13
CA THR A 273 24.50 -19.26 -2.85
C THR A 273 23.49 -19.15 -1.73
N LEU A 274 23.39 -20.19 -0.90
CA LEU A 274 22.51 -20.21 0.26
C LEU A 274 23.33 -20.13 1.54
N ILE A 275 23.06 -19.12 2.36
CA ILE A 275 23.73 -18.86 3.63
C ILE A 275 22.66 -18.88 4.71
N SER A 276 22.57 -19.95 5.50
CA SER A 276 21.44 -20.07 6.43
C SER A 276 21.55 -19.15 7.63
N GLY A 277 22.67 -19.20 8.37
CA GLY A 277 22.88 -18.34 9.54
C GLY A 277 23.09 -19.17 10.79
N ASP A 278 22.46 -18.77 11.90
CA ASP A 278 22.32 -19.65 13.07
C ASP A 278 20.98 -20.42 12.95
N GLY A 279 20.57 -21.19 13.95
CA GLY A 279 19.35 -22.03 13.86
C GLY A 279 19.60 -23.42 13.29
N ASP A 280 18.57 -24.27 13.26
CA ASP A 280 18.60 -25.59 12.60
C ASP A 280 17.93 -25.48 11.22
N ASP A 281 18.75 -25.44 10.16
CA ASP A 281 18.27 -24.99 8.85
C ASP A 281 18.03 -26.11 7.82
N GLU A 282 17.15 -25.81 6.86
CA GLU A 282 16.96 -26.63 5.66
C GLU A 282 17.42 -25.89 4.39
N LEU A 283 18.50 -26.38 3.78
CA LEU A 283 19.09 -25.79 2.58
C LEU A 283 18.85 -26.64 1.32
N PHE A 284 18.12 -26.07 0.36
CA PHE A 284 17.77 -26.69 -0.91
C PHE A 284 18.29 -25.87 -2.10
N GLY A 285 19.51 -26.14 -2.55
CA GLY A 285 20.04 -25.51 -3.78
C GLY A 285 19.30 -25.88 -5.07
N GLN A 286 18.52 -26.97 -5.05
CA GLN A 286 17.74 -27.44 -6.20
C GLN A 286 18.59 -27.69 -7.46
N ALA A 287 18.41 -26.93 -8.54
CA ALA A 287 18.98 -27.26 -9.85
C ALA A 287 20.16 -26.36 -10.25
N GLY A 288 21.37 -26.83 -10.02
CA GLY A 288 22.59 -26.27 -10.57
C GLY A 288 23.81 -26.65 -9.73
N ASN A 289 24.86 -25.83 -9.77
CA ASN A 289 26.05 -26.02 -8.95
C ASN A 289 26.02 -25.06 -7.75
N ASP A 290 25.41 -25.51 -6.67
CA ASP A 290 25.06 -24.63 -5.55
C ASP A 290 26.12 -24.67 -4.44
N SER A 291 26.31 -23.49 -3.84
CA SER A 291 27.11 -23.26 -2.64
C SER A 291 26.18 -23.16 -1.44
N LEU A 292 26.25 -24.13 -0.53
CA LEU A 292 25.41 -24.20 0.66
C LEU A 292 26.28 -23.99 1.92
N PHE A 293 25.97 -22.96 2.71
CA PHE A 293 26.66 -22.61 3.93
C PHE A 293 25.67 -22.66 5.10
N GLY A 294 25.74 -23.72 5.91
CA GLY A 294 24.77 -24.01 6.98
C GLY A 294 25.03 -23.36 8.35
N GLY A 295 26.17 -22.70 8.55
CA GLY A 295 26.45 -22.08 9.85
C GLY A 295 26.95 -23.07 10.93
N LEU A 296 26.65 -22.79 12.21
CA LEU A 296 27.28 -23.42 13.38
C LEU A 296 26.51 -24.63 13.96
N ASN A 297 25.30 -24.92 13.49
CA ASN A 297 24.39 -25.95 14.03
C ASN A 297 24.23 -27.16 13.07
N LEU A 298 23.23 -28.03 13.32
CA LEU A 298 23.04 -29.27 12.56
C LEU A 298 22.06 -29.05 11.40
N ASP A 299 22.59 -28.58 10.28
CA ASP A 299 21.76 -28.29 9.10
C ASP A 299 21.55 -29.53 8.24
N THR A 300 20.48 -29.52 7.46
CA THR A 300 20.15 -30.60 6.52
C THR A 300 20.32 -30.17 5.05
N PRO A 301 21.56 -30.12 4.52
CA PRO A 301 21.77 -29.79 3.11
C PRO A 301 21.28 -30.94 2.21
N ARG A 302 20.31 -30.66 1.34
CA ARG A 302 19.79 -31.65 0.37
C ARG A 302 20.24 -31.33 -1.04
N ARG A 303 21.17 -32.15 -1.57
CA ARG A 303 21.52 -32.18 -3.00
C ARG A 303 20.70 -33.23 -3.72
N ARG A 304 19.88 -32.83 -4.70
CA ARG A 304 19.19 -33.80 -5.56
C ARG A 304 20.21 -34.38 -6.56
N ARG A 305 20.83 -35.52 -6.22
CA ARG A 305 21.74 -36.23 -7.14
C ARG A 305 21.01 -36.53 -8.45
N GLY A 306 21.39 -35.85 -9.52
CA GLY A 306 21.03 -36.21 -10.89
C GLY A 306 21.32 -37.68 -11.13
N ARG A 307 20.28 -38.43 -11.52
CA ARG A 307 20.34 -39.83 -11.88
C ARG A 307 21.31 -39.95 -13.06
N ARG A 308 22.54 -40.44 -12.80
CA ARG A 308 23.41 -40.90 -13.89
C ARG A 308 22.74 -42.11 -14.50
N HIS A 309 22.12 -41.94 -15.66
CA HIS A 309 21.90 -43.05 -16.57
C HIS A 309 23.28 -43.52 -17.03
N ALA A 310 23.63 -44.73 -16.62
CA ALA A 310 24.72 -45.52 -17.21
C ALA A 310 24.23 -46.13 -18.52
#